data_AF-A0A948C917-F1
#
_entry.id   AF-A0A948C917-F1
#
_cell.length_a   1.000
_cell.length_b   1.000
_cell.length_c   1.000
_cell.angle_alpha   90.00
_cell.angle_beta   90.00
_cell.angle_gamma   90.00
#
_symmetry.space_group_name_H-M   'P 1'
#
loop_
_entity.id
_entity.type
_entity.pdbx_description
1 polymer ?
#
loop_
_entity_poly.entity_id
_entity_poly.type
_entity_poly.pdbx_seq_one_letter_code
_entity_poly.pdbx_strand_id
1 'polypeptide(L)'
;MSESKALALRFTQKDGFTQIEDPLYTRDGANFDDELKEGGYIEYHGVFSRYGVPDSETLTVYRKADYPTEFIVDLQDSGSSIPVVVSGLDNLFALHERMIPLITAFSIDYSLQNLSAIARKGFRAWHGHYPEDVCSQCDPEAIRQHLLDIKQRLLDKKQKASEVTP
;
A
#
# COMPACT_ATOMS: atom_id res chain seq x y z
N MET A 1 -15.57 -20.84 -20.02
CA MET A 1 -15.37 -19.60 -19.24
C MET A 1 -14.19 -18.90 -19.85
N SER A 2 -14.32 -17.62 -20.20
CA SER A 2 -13.23 -16.82 -20.78
C SER A 2 -12.20 -16.56 -19.69
N GLU A 3 -11.00 -17.11 -19.81
CA GLU A 3 -9.87 -16.73 -18.95
C GLU A 3 -9.56 -15.25 -19.21
N SER A 4 -9.95 -14.38 -18.29
CA SER A 4 -9.49 -13.00 -18.29
C SER A 4 -7.99 -13.05 -18.04
N LYS A 5 -7.18 -12.73 -19.05
CA LYS A 5 -5.74 -12.63 -18.87
C LYS A 5 -5.47 -11.51 -17.87
N ALA A 6 -4.74 -11.81 -16.79
CA ALA A 6 -4.23 -10.78 -15.90
C ALA A 6 -3.36 -9.81 -16.73
N LEU A 7 -3.49 -8.52 -16.44
CA LEU A 7 -2.77 -7.45 -17.14
C LEU A 7 -1.70 -6.91 -16.21
N ALA A 8 -0.45 -6.91 -16.67
CA ALA A 8 0.66 -6.25 -16.01
C ALA A 8 1.10 -5.00 -16.78
N LEU A 9 1.96 -4.20 -16.17
CA LEU A 9 2.62 -3.08 -16.83
C LEU A 9 4.06 -3.43 -17.16
N ARG A 10 4.56 -2.90 -18.27
CA ARG A 10 5.99 -2.81 -18.56
C ARG A 10 6.40 -1.36 -18.60
N PHE A 11 7.57 -1.06 -18.05
CA PHE A 11 8.15 0.28 -18.14
C PHE A 11 9.45 0.29 -18.97
N THR A 12 9.54 1.25 -19.90
CA THR A 12 10.79 1.63 -20.56
C THR A 12 10.94 3.15 -20.58
N GLN A 13 12.18 3.66 -20.62
CA GLN A 13 12.44 5.10 -20.77
C GLN A 13 11.82 5.68 -22.05
N LYS A 14 11.87 4.89 -23.13
CA LYS A 14 11.43 5.32 -24.47
C LYS A 14 9.91 5.40 -24.57
N ASP A 15 9.20 4.39 -24.07
CA ASP A 15 7.77 4.20 -24.33
C ASP A 15 6.91 4.48 -23.08
N GLY A 16 7.54 4.66 -21.90
CA GLY A 16 6.82 4.83 -20.65
C GLY A 16 6.16 3.53 -20.21
N PHE A 17 4.90 3.61 -19.75
CA PHE A 17 4.13 2.44 -19.33
C PHE A 17 3.36 1.85 -20.51
N THR A 18 3.54 0.55 -20.72
CA THR A 18 2.79 -0.22 -21.72
C THR A 18 2.11 -1.40 -21.05
N GLN A 19 0.82 -1.63 -21.34
CA GLN A 19 0.15 -2.84 -20.89
C GLN A 19 0.71 -4.07 -21.58
N ILE A 20 0.92 -5.13 -20.81
CA ILE A 20 1.38 -6.42 -21.29
C ILE A 20 0.53 -7.52 -20.67
N GLU A 21 0.59 -8.72 -21.27
CA GLU A 21 0.10 -9.92 -20.59
C GLU A 21 0.97 -10.15 -19.35
N ASP A 22 0.33 -10.46 -18.22
CA ASP A 22 1.04 -10.68 -16.97
C ASP A 22 2.04 -11.83 -17.11
N PRO A 23 3.35 -11.61 -16.95
CA PRO A 23 4.33 -12.69 -16.99
C PRO A 23 4.23 -13.61 -15.77
N LEU A 24 3.63 -13.15 -14.68
CA LEU A 24 3.32 -13.94 -13.50
C LEU A 24 1.82 -14.22 -13.59
N TYR A 25 1.45 -15.46 -13.91
CA TYR A 25 0.05 -15.80 -14.08
C TYR A 25 -0.65 -15.73 -12.72
N THR A 26 -1.09 -14.54 -12.28
CA THR A 26 -1.76 -14.38 -10.99
C THR A 26 -3.04 -15.21 -11.02
N ARG A 27 -3.01 -16.40 -10.44
CA ARG A 27 -4.21 -17.20 -10.26
C ARG A 27 -5.04 -16.53 -9.18
N ASP A 28 -6.35 -16.43 -9.39
CA ASP A 28 -7.26 -15.94 -8.36
C ASP A 28 -7.00 -16.65 -7.02
N GLY A 29 -6.53 -15.89 -6.02
CA GLY A 29 -6.29 -16.36 -4.65
C GLY A 29 -4.88 -16.86 -4.33
N ALA A 30 -3.92 -16.81 -5.27
CA ALA A 30 -2.51 -17.08 -4.95
C ALA A 30 -1.82 -15.86 -4.34
N ASN A 31 -0.86 -16.10 -3.44
CA ASN A 31 -0.06 -15.05 -2.82
C ASN A 31 1.02 -14.58 -3.79
N PHE A 32 1.00 -13.29 -4.14
CA PHE A 32 1.90 -12.69 -5.13
C PHE A 32 3.39 -12.94 -4.84
N ASP A 33 3.79 -12.94 -3.56
CA ASP A 33 5.16 -13.26 -3.14
C ASP A 33 5.58 -14.70 -3.46
N ASP A 34 4.63 -15.63 -3.43
CA ASP A 34 4.91 -17.04 -3.72
C ASP A 34 5.03 -17.27 -5.24
N GLU A 35 4.22 -16.58 -6.04
CA GLU A 35 4.34 -16.59 -7.50
C GLU A 35 5.65 -15.96 -7.99
N LEU A 36 6.09 -14.87 -7.36
CA LEU A 36 7.40 -14.28 -7.62
C LEU A 36 8.53 -15.27 -7.37
N LYS A 37 8.51 -15.99 -6.24
CA LYS A 37 9.51 -17.01 -5.91
C LYS A 37 9.49 -18.16 -6.92
N GLU A 38 8.31 -18.65 -7.29
CA GLU A 38 8.18 -19.69 -8.33
C GLU A 38 8.70 -19.21 -9.69
N GLY A 39 8.49 -17.93 -10.02
CA GLY A 39 9.04 -17.27 -11.21
C GLY A 39 10.55 -17.00 -11.16
N GLY A 40 11.23 -17.41 -10.07
CA GLY A 40 12.67 -17.22 -9.88
C GLY A 40 13.06 -15.80 -9.49
N TYR A 41 12.12 -15.00 -8.98
CA TYR A 41 12.39 -13.67 -8.46
C TYR A 41 12.74 -13.70 -6.98
N ILE A 42 13.71 -12.87 -6.61
CA ILE A 42 14.13 -12.65 -5.23
C ILE A 42 13.99 -11.17 -4.91
N GLU A 43 13.63 -10.85 -3.66
CA GLU A 43 13.60 -9.46 -3.21
C GLU A 43 14.99 -8.82 -3.40
N TYR A 44 15.02 -7.67 -4.05
CA TYR A 44 16.24 -6.98 -4.40
C TYR A 44 16.63 -6.01 -3.29
N HIS A 45 17.53 -6.41 -2.39
CA HIS A 45 18.03 -5.56 -1.31
C HIS A 45 19.12 -4.55 -1.75
N GLY A 46 18.94 -3.90 -2.90
CA GLY A 46 19.84 -2.84 -3.36
C GLY A 46 19.42 -1.43 -2.91
N VAL A 47 19.97 -0.40 -3.55
CA VAL A 47 19.55 1.01 -3.33
C VAL A 47 18.04 1.18 -3.56
N PHE A 48 17.40 0.26 -4.31
CA PHE A 48 15.99 0.32 -4.65
C PHE A 48 15.08 -0.60 -3.86
N SER A 49 15.53 -1.11 -2.71
CA SER A 49 14.89 -2.28 -2.09
C SER A 49 13.45 -2.07 -1.64
N ARG A 50 13.19 -0.99 -0.92
CA ARG A 50 11.86 -0.71 -0.40
C ARG A 50 11.69 0.78 -0.15
N TYR A 51 10.62 1.34 -0.70
CA TYR A 51 10.25 2.74 -0.51
C TYR A 51 8.78 2.85 -0.15
N GLY A 52 8.44 3.84 0.67
CA GLY A 52 7.07 4.11 1.07
C GLY A 52 6.78 3.79 2.53
N VAL A 53 5.49 3.77 2.87
CA VAL A 53 5.00 3.65 4.23
C VAL A 53 4.61 2.20 4.49
N PRO A 54 5.16 1.54 5.53
CA PRO A 54 4.78 0.17 5.86
C PRO A 54 3.26 0.03 5.99
N ASP A 55 2.71 -1.04 5.40
CA ASP A 55 1.30 -1.41 5.49
C ASP A 55 0.28 -0.47 4.79
N SER A 56 0.72 0.49 3.96
CA SER A 56 -0.17 1.30 3.11
C SER A 56 0.25 1.29 1.64
N GLU A 57 1.28 2.06 1.29
CA GLU A 57 1.80 2.19 -0.06
C GLU A 57 3.30 1.90 -0.05
N THR A 58 3.67 0.68 -0.43
CA THR A 58 5.07 0.27 -0.55
C THR A 58 5.42 -0.10 -1.97
N LEU A 59 6.61 0.35 -2.35
CA LEU A 59 7.31 -0.01 -3.56
C LEU A 59 8.33 -1.09 -3.19
N THR A 60 8.12 -2.31 -3.67
CA THR A 60 9.04 -3.44 -3.45
C THR A 60 9.62 -3.86 -4.78
N VAL A 61 10.95 -4.02 -4.84
CA VAL A 61 11.64 -4.41 -6.06
C VAL A 61 12.13 -5.84 -5.93
N TYR A 62 11.80 -6.65 -6.93
CA TYR A 62 12.26 -8.03 -7.08
C TYR A 62 13.14 -8.13 -8.32
N ARG A 63 14.20 -8.93 -8.23
CA ARG A 63 15.12 -9.20 -9.34
C ARG A 63 15.08 -10.68 -9.68
N LYS A 64 15.08 -11.01 -10.96
CA LYS A 64 15.17 -12.39 -11.42
C LYS A 64 16.56 -12.96 -11.12
N ALA A 65 16.62 -14.15 -10.52
CA ALA A 65 17.87 -14.78 -10.11
C ALA A 65 18.78 -15.09 -11.30
N ASP A 66 18.21 -15.66 -12.36
CA ASP A 66 18.96 -16.14 -13.54
C ASP A 66 19.17 -15.05 -14.60
N TYR A 67 18.43 -13.94 -14.53
CA TYR A 67 18.52 -12.84 -15.48
C TYR A 67 18.53 -11.50 -14.72
N PRO A 68 19.68 -11.09 -14.17
CA PRO A 68 19.77 -9.99 -13.20
C PRO A 68 19.46 -8.59 -13.77
N THR A 69 19.14 -8.52 -15.06
CA THR A 69 18.64 -7.32 -15.73
C THR A 69 17.12 -7.25 -15.77
N GLU A 70 16.39 -8.28 -15.35
CA GLU A 70 14.93 -8.27 -15.30
C GLU A 70 14.46 -8.08 -13.86
N PHE A 71 13.59 -7.07 -13.69
CA PHE A 71 13.04 -6.66 -12.41
C PHE A 71 11.53 -6.67 -12.49
N ILE A 72 10.90 -6.99 -11.37
CA ILE A 72 9.49 -6.71 -11.13
C ILE A 72 9.42 -5.72 -9.98
N VAL A 73 8.71 -4.63 -10.22
CA VAL A 73 8.47 -3.58 -9.25
C VAL A 73 7.01 -3.68 -8.86
N ASP A 74 6.76 -4.07 -7.61
CA ASP A 74 5.43 -4.16 -7.05
C ASP A 74 5.02 -2.80 -6.47
N LEU A 75 3.96 -2.23 -7.05
CA LEU A 75 3.29 -1.05 -6.53
C LEU A 75 2.10 -1.49 -5.69
N GLN A 76 2.27 -1.46 -4.37
CA GLN A 76 1.17 -1.75 -3.44
C GLN A 76 0.43 -0.45 -3.11
N ASP A 77 -0.90 -0.46 -3.25
CA ASP A 77 -1.80 0.58 -2.79
C ASP A 77 -3.06 -0.06 -2.18
N SER A 78 -3.23 0.11 -0.87
CA SER A 78 -4.51 -0.06 -0.13
C SER A 78 -5.38 -1.25 -0.56
N GLY A 79 -4.78 -2.42 -0.77
CA GLY A 79 -5.46 -3.66 -1.15
C GLY A 79 -5.35 -4.05 -2.63
N SER A 80 -4.57 -3.32 -3.42
CA SER A 80 -4.19 -3.65 -4.79
C SER A 80 -2.67 -3.70 -4.93
N SER A 81 -2.20 -4.64 -5.77
CA SER A 81 -0.80 -4.76 -6.18
C SER A 81 -0.79 -4.67 -7.70
N ILE A 82 0.09 -3.82 -8.24
CA ILE A 82 0.27 -3.67 -9.68
C ILE A 82 1.72 -4.05 -10.01
N PRO A 83 1.96 -5.22 -10.63
CA PRO A 83 3.29 -5.61 -11.06
C PRO A 83 3.74 -4.78 -12.27
N VAL A 84 4.91 -4.16 -12.14
CA VAL A 84 5.59 -3.44 -13.24
C VAL A 84 6.86 -4.18 -13.61
N VAL A 85 6.90 -4.74 -14.82
CA VAL A 85 8.08 -5.36 -15.40
C VAL A 85 9.04 -4.30 -15.91
N VAL A 86 10.30 -4.40 -15.50
CA VAL A 86 11.36 -3.46 -15.89
C VAL A 86 12.57 -4.24 -16.38
N SER A 87 13.05 -3.90 -17.56
CA SER A 87 14.25 -4.53 -18.16
C SER A 87 15.41 -3.55 -18.19
N GLY A 88 16.49 -3.87 -17.49
CA GLY A 88 17.71 -3.09 -17.39
C GLY A 88 17.69 -2.12 -16.22
N LEU A 89 18.87 -1.87 -15.66
CA LEU A 89 19.05 -0.93 -14.56
C LEU A 89 18.64 0.50 -14.96
N ASP A 90 18.95 0.95 -16.17
CA ASP A 90 18.62 2.31 -16.62
C ASP A 90 17.11 2.59 -16.60
N ASN A 91 16.30 1.59 -16.99
CA ASN A 91 14.85 1.70 -16.92
C ASN A 91 14.36 1.64 -15.46
N LEU A 92 15.02 0.88 -14.58
CA LEU A 92 14.70 0.86 -13.15
C LEU A 92 15.01 2.20 -12.49
N PHE A 93 16.16 2.81 -12.78
CA PHE A 93 16.52 4.15 -12.33
C PHE A 93 15.51 5.19 -12.81
N ALA A 94 15.15 5.18 -14.09
CA ALA A 94 14.18 6.12 -14.63
C ALA A 94 12.76 5.92 -14.08
N LEU A 95 12.35 4.67 -13.84
CA LEU A 95 11.09 4.40 -13.15
C LEU A 95 11.15 4.98 -11.73
N HIS A 96 12.23 4.72 -11.00
CA HIS A 96 12.42 5.24 -9.65
C HIS A 96 12.33 6.77 -9.64
N GLU A 97 13.06 7.47 -10.52
CA GLU A 97 12.99 8.94 -10.63
C GLU A 97 11.57 9.47 -10.85
N ARG A 98 10.75 8.77 -11.65
CA ARG A 98 9.34 9.14 -11.86
C ARG A 98 8.46 8.84 -10.66
N MET A 99 8.81 7.83 -9.87
CA MET A 99 8.06 7.42 -8.68
C MET A 99 8.46 8.19 -7.42
N ILE A 100 9.66 8.79 -7.35
CA ILE A 100 10.14 9.59 -6.20
C ILE A 100 9.10 10.61 -5.70
N PRO A 101 8.45 11.43 -6.56
CA PRO A 101 7.48 12.40 -6.08
C PRO A 101 6.29 11.75 -5.38
N LEU A 102 5.83 10.62 -5.89
CA LEU A 102 4.72 9.85 -5.32
C LEU A 102 5.10 9.28 -3.96
N ILE A 103 6.24 8.59 -3.88
CA ILE A 103 6.80 8.03 -2.64
C ILE A 103 6.98 9.12 -1.58
N THR A 104 7.52 10.27 -1.99
CA THR A 104 7.80 11.40 -1.09
C THR A 104 6.51 12.02 -0.58
N ALA A 105 5.50 12.20 -1.44
CA ALA A 105 4.19 12.69 -1.03
C ALA A 105 3.56 11.80 0.04
N PHE A 106 3.53 10.48 -0.19
CA PHE A 106 3.01 9.52 0.80
C PHE A 106 3.78 9.54 2.12
N SER A 107 5.11 9.62 2.05
CA SER A 107 5.96 9.70 3.24
C SER A 107 5.70 10.97 4.07
N ILE A 108 5.43 12.10 3.39
CA ILE A 108 5.07 13.36 4.03
C ILE A 108 3.69 13.25 4.68
N ASP A 109 2.68 12.73 3.96
CA ASP A 109 1.33 12.61 4.49
C ASP A 109 1.28 11.70 5.73
N TYR A 110 1.97 10.57 5.71
CA TYR A 110 2.11 9.70 6.87
C TYR A 110 2.80 10.41 8.05
N SER A 111 3.89 11.14 7.78
CA SER A 111 4.59 11.91 8.79
C SER A 111 3.71 13.00 9.40
N LEU A 112 2.91 13.68 8.58
CA LEU A 112 1.94 14.70 9.01
C LEU A 112 0.83 14.09 9.85
N GLN A 113 0.30 12.92 9.49
CA GLN A 113 -0.69 12.20 10.31
C GLN A 113 -0.13 11.84 11.68
N ASN A 114 1.09 11.30 11.74
CA ASN A 114 1.77 10.98 13.00
C ASN A 114 2.04 12.21 13.86
N LEU A 115 2.54 13.29 13.27
CA LEU A 115 2.77 14.56 13.97
C LEU A 115 1.45 15.15 14.48
N SER A 116 0.38 15.09 13.68
CA SER A 116 -0.97 15.52 14.09
C SER A 116 -1.47 14.70 15.28
N ALA A 117 -1.28 13.38 15.27
CA ALA A 117 -1.66 12.52 16.39
C ALA A 117 -0.88 12.86 17.67
N ILE A 118 0.43 13.09 17.57
CA ILE A 118 1.28 13.49 18.70
C ILE A 118 0.86 14.87 19.21
N ALA A 119 0.66 15.84 18.31
CA ALA A 119 0.25 17.19 18.67
C ALA A 119 -1.10 17.20 19.39
N ARG A 120 -2.08 16.41 18.93
CA ARG A 120 -3.39 16.26 19.60
C ARG A 120 -3.25 15.66 20.99
N LYS A 121 -2.41 14.62 21.16
CA LYS A 121 -2.09 14.04 22.48
C LYS A 121 -1.45 15.08 23.40
N GLY A 122 -0.49 15.85 22.90
CA GLY A 122 0.18 16.93 23.65
C GLY A 122 -0.78 18.05 24.03
N PHE A 123 -1.65 18.46 23.11
CA PHE A 123 -2.68 19.47 23.35
C PHE A 123 -3.65 19.04 24.46
N ARG A 124 -4.14 17.79 24.41
CA ARG A 124 -4.98 17.23 25.48
C ARG A 124 -4.27 17.23 26.84
N ALA A 125 -3.02 16.79 26.88
CA ALA A 125 -2.22 16.78 28.10
C ALA A 125 -2.02 18.20 28.66
N TRP A 126 -1.78 19.19 27.81
CA TRP A 126 -1.67 20.60 28.21
C TRP A 126 -2.96 21.14 28.84
N HIS A 127 -4.11 20.69 28.37
CA HIS A 127 -5.42 21.03 28.92
C HIS A 127 -5.84 20.17 30.14
N GLY A 128 -4.94 19.33 30.66
CA GLY A 128 -5.18 18.54 31.87
C GLY A 128 -6.01 17.27 31.64
N HIS A 129 -6.17 16.84 30.38
CA HIS A 129 -6.79 15.55 30.06
C HIS A 129 -5.74 14.44 30.03
N TYR A 130 -6.19 13.21 30.29
CA TYR A 130 -5.35 12.05 30.02
C TYR A 130 -5.08 11.97 28.50
N PRO A 131 -3.85 11.65 28.04
CA PRO A 131 -3.49 11.75 26.62
C PRO A 131 -4.35 10.90 25.67
N GLU A 132 -4.94 9.83 26.19
CA GLU A 132 -5.78 8.89 25.43
C GLU A 132 -7.27 9.22 25.47
N ASP A 133 -7.70 10.10 26.38
CA ASP A 133 -9.12 10.44 26.51
C ASP A 133 -9.54 11.43 25.44
N VAL A 134 -10.44 11.00 24.56
CA VAL A 134 -11.00 11.86 23.50
C VAL A 134 -11.99 12.83 24.14
N CYS A 135 -11.73 14.13 24.03
CA CYS A 135 -12.54 15.19 24.64
C CYS A 135 -13.20 16.06 23.56
N SER A 136 -14.50 16.32 23.68
CA SER A 136 -15.27 17.10 22.68
C SER A 136 -14.82 18.55 22.54
N GLN A 137 -14.18 19.11 23.58
CA GLN A 137 -13.65 20.47 23.55
C GLN A 137 -12.22 20.52 22.99
N CYS A 138 -11.39 19.51 23.29
CA CYS A 138 -9.98 19.50 22.90
C CYS A 138 -9.71 18.82 21.55
N ASP A 139 -10.57 17.88 21.13
CA ASP A 139 -10.45 17.16 19.85
C ASP A 139 -11.85 16.78 19.32
N PRO A 140 -12.64 17.78 18.85
CA PRO A 140 -14.02 17.55 18.39
C PRO A 140 -14.10 16.59 17.21
N GLU A 141 -13.06 16.54 16.36
CA GLU A 141 -13.00 15.64 15.22
C GLU A 141 -12.79 14.19 15.65
N ALA A 142 -11.90 13.94 16.61
CA ALA A 142 -11.75 12.60 17.17
C ALA A 142 -13.02 12.13 17.91
N ILE A 143 -13.76 13.02 18.60
CA ILE A 143 -15.09 12.68 19.15
C ILE A 143 -16.06 12.30 18.04
N ARG A 144 -16.10 13.07 16.94
CA ARG A 144 -16.99 12.79 15.80
C ARG A 144 -16.70 11.40 15.23
N GLN A 145 -15.43 11.06 15.05
CA GLN A 145 -15.02 9.75 14.56
C GLN A 145 -15.40 8.63 15.54
N HIS A 146 -15.15 8.82 16.84
CA HIS A 146 -15.50 7.84 17.87
C HIS A 146 -17.01 7.53 17.89
N LEU A 147 -17.86 8.55 17.72
CA LEU A 147 -19.31 8.38 17.64
C LEU A 147 -19.74 7.64 16.36
N LEU A 148 -19.07 7.87 15.24
CA LEU A 148 -19.31 7.12 14.00
C LEU A 148 -18.95 5.64 14.16
N ASP A 149 -17.81 5.34 14.79
CA ASP A 149 -17.37 3.97 15.03
C ASP A 149 -18.34 3.22 15.98
N ILE A 150 -18.82 3.89 17.03
CA ILE A 150 -19.86 3.35 17.91
C ILE A 150 -21.14 3.05 17.12
N LYS A 151 -21.58 3.99 16.28
CA LYS A 151 -22.77 3.82 15.45
C LYS A 151 -22.63 2.63 14.50
N GLN A 152 -21.47 2.48 13.86
CA GLN A 152 -21.21 1.36 12.96
C GLN A 152 -21.25 0.01 13.71
N ARG A 153 -20.58 -0.09 14.86
CA ARG A 153 -20.61 -1.32 15.69
C ARG A 153 -22.02 -1.70 16.14
N LEU A 154 -22.88 -0.72 16.41
CA LEU A 154 -24.28 -0.96 16.75
C LEU A 154 -25.09 -1.47 15.55
N LEU A 155 -24.83 -0.94 14.34
CA LEU A 155 -25.44 -1.43 13.10
C LEU A 155 -25.01 -2.86 12.79
N ASP A 156 -23.72 -3.17 12.89
CA ASP A 156 -23.17 -4.51 12.63
C ASP A 156 -23.74 -5.54 13.61
N LYS A 157 -23.87 -5.19 14.90
CA LYS A 157 -24.53 -6.04 15.90
C LYS A 157 -25.99 -6.28 15.57
N LYS A 158 -26.70 -5.27 15.08
CA LYS A 158 -28.12 -5.37 14.70
C LYS A 158 -28.30 -6.29 13.48
N GLN A 159 -27.45 -6.17 12.47
CA GLN A 159 -27.45 -7.06 11.30
C GLN A 159 -27.18 -8.51 11.69
N LYS A 160 -26.13 -8.76 12.50
CA LYS A 160 -25.83 -10.12 13.01
C LYS A 160 -26.97 -10.70 13.85
N ALA A 161 -27.68 -9.89 14.62
CA ALA A 161 -28.84 -10.36 15.39
C ALA A 161 -30.04 -10.71 14.48
N SER A 162 -30.22 -10.00 13.37
CA SER A 162 -31.25 -10.30 12.37
C SER A 162 -30.96 -11.54 11.54
N GLU A 163 -29.69 -11.92 11.34
CA GLU A 163 -29.30 -13.16 10.63
C GLU A 163 -29.47 -14.43 11.48
N VAL A 164 -29.56 -14.30 12.80
CA VAL A 164 -29.66 -15.45 13.75
C VAL A 164 -31.12 -15.77 14.13
N THR A 165 -32.10 -14.99 13.68
CA THR A 165 -33.52 -15.24 13.97
C THR A 165 -34.24 -15.71 12.68
N PRO A 166 -34.67 -16.99 12.59
CA PRO A 166 -35.42 -17.51 11.45
C PRO A 166 -36.85 -16.95 11.35
#